data_AF-A0A913Z8T8-F1
#
_entry.id   AF-A0A913Z8T8-F1
#
_cell.length_a   1.000
_cell.length_b   1.000
_cell.length_c   1.000
_cell.angle_alpha   90.00
_cell.angle_beta   90.00
_cell.angle_gamma   90.00
#
_symmetry.space_group_name_H-M   'P 1'
#
loop_
_entity.id
_entity.type
_entity.pdbx_description
1 polymer ?
#
loop_
_entity_poly.entity_id
_entity_poly.type
_entity_poly.pdbx_seq_one_letter_code
_entity_poly.pdbx_strand_id
1 'polypeptide(L)'
;MGDDLGDEWWLDDAKKSSDESSDEDENAVKRKPKVSKGGSKAGTKVEISKVSPTKRKAEEDEEAMEEESSQKKTKKKRRTKQKISDYLSKSTPKPATQRDVITKIEQHFQEKLSPIELEDLQLNESHFLSPNDASLPLSSYLESAVPNWNRDIEAKRPKDTKTCLLLVVTASARRAVDLNREAVAFKGKQCVSAKLFSKHMKIQDQITFLTKNRTQFAVGTPNRLAALLQQDALNLTGTRYVILDWNWRDVKYKRMCDIPELKTDLFKLFEKYVIPQARTADKLKIGIF
;
A
#
# COMPACT_ATOMS: atom_id res chain seq x y z
N MET A 1 -0.33 -21.00 -12.15
CA MET A 1 -1.21 -20.19 -13.02
C MET A 1 -0.99 -18.74 -12.64
N GLY A 2 -0.85 -17.85 -13.62
CA GLY A 2 -0.90 -16.40 -13.37
C GLY A 2 -2.37 -15.99 -13.36
N ASP A 3 -2.81 -15.34 -12.30
CA ASP A 3 -4.19 -14.84 -12.18
C ASP A 3 -4.20 -13.41 -12.72
N ASP A 4 -4.85 -13.22 -13.87
CA ASP A 4 -4.83 -11.97 -14.64
C ASP A 4 -5.84 -10.99 -14.03
N LEU A 5 -5.35 -10.19 -13.07
CA LEU A 5 -6.17 -9.25 -12.30
C LEU A 5 -6.56 -8.06 -13.19
N GLY A 6 -7.65 -8.24 -13.96
CA GLY A 6 -8.19 -7.31 -14.95
C GLY A 6 -7.95 -5.84 -14.61
N ASP A 7 -7.06 -5.22 -15.40
CA ASP A 7 -6.74 -3.81 -15.33
C ASP A 7 -7.94 -2.93 -15.77
N GLU A 8 -7.78 -1.60 -15.71
CA GLU A 8 -8.68 -0.57 -16.27
C GLU A 8 -10.00 -0.23 -15.54
N TRP A 9 -10.48 -0.97 -14.52
CA TRP A 9 -11.70 -0.58 -13.75
C TRP A 9 -11.64 0.84 -13.12
N TRP A 10 -10.45 1.45 -13.02
CA TRP A 10 -10.26 2.82 -12.50
C TRP A 10 -10.42 3.93 -13.54
N LEU A 11 -10.75 3.64 -14.79
CA LEU A 11 -10.95 4.65 -15.85
C LEU A 11 -12.40 5.15 -15.97
N ASP A 12 -13.39 4.38 -15.52
CA ASP A 12 -14.81 4.67 -15.76
C ASP A 12 -15.40 5.77 -14.85
N ASP A 13 -14.90 5.92 -13.62
CA ASP A 13 -15.36 6.97 -12.69
C ASP A 13 -15.09 8.39 -13.23
N ALA A 14 -14.12 8.55 -14.13
CA ALA A 14 -13.84 9.83 -14.79
C ALA A 14 -14.85 10.15 -15.90
N LYS A 15 -15.18 9.17 -16.77
CA LYS A 15 -16.04 9.38 -17.96
C LYS A 15 -17.48 9.74 -17.59
N LYS A 16 -18.01 9.22 -16.49
CA LYS A 16 -19.39 9.52 -16.03
C LYS A 16 -19.58 10.96 -15.51
N SER A 17 -18.56 11.81 -15.59
CA SER A 17 -18.61 13.22 -15.21
C SER A 17 -18.53 14.22 -16.38
N SER A 18 -18.46 13.73 -17.64
CA SER A 18 -18.34 14.57 -18.83
C SER A 18 -19.56 14.61 -19.75
N ASP A 19 -20.49 13.65 -19.65
CA ASP A 19 -21.68 13.56 -20.51
C ASP A 19 -22.94 14.15 -19.84
N GLU A 20 -22.95 15.46 -19.52
CA GLU A 20 -24.21 16.21 -19.28
C GLU A 20 -24.06 17.74 -19.46
N SER A 21 -23.80 18.18 -20.70
CA SER A 21 -24.07 19.55 -21.15
C SER A 21 -24.15 19.59 -22.68
N SER A 22 -25.31 19.98 -23.22
CA SER A 22 -25.48 20.25 -24.65
C SER A 22 -25.03 21.67 -25.00
N ASP A 23 -24.60 21.89 -26.24
CA ASP A 23 -25.43 22.62 -27.23
C ASP A 23 -24.73 22.62 -28.61
N GLU A 24 -25.43 23.16 -29.60
CA GLU A 24 -25.22 22.97 -31.04
C GLU A 24 -24.06 23.78 -31.64
N ASP A 25 -23.44 23.28 -32.71
CA ASP A 25 -23.10 24.12 -33.87
C ASP A 25 -22.93 23.28 -35.16
N GLU A 26 -23.27 23.85 -36.32
CA GLU A 26 -23.22 23.16 -37.63
C GLU A 26 -21.96 23.52 -38.44
N ASN A 27 -21.22 22.52 -38.94
CA ASN A 27 -20.59 22.64 -40.26
C ASN A 27 -20.23 21.32 -40.94
N ALA A 28 -20.23 21.31 -42.28
CA ALA A 28 -20.14 20.08 -43.07
C ALA A 28 -19.20 20.19 -44.29
N VAL A 29 -17.98 19.61 -44.20
CA VAL A 29 -17.06 19.47 -45.35
C VAL A 29 -16.63 18.02 -45.60
N LYS A 30 -17.18 17.50 -46.70
CA LYS A 30 -16.95 16.21 -47.37
C LYS A 30 -15.46 15.85 -47.60
N ARG A 31 -15.02 14.61 -47.29
CA ARG A 31 -14.55 13.57 -48.25
C ARG A 31 -13.82 12.34 -47.62
N LYS A 32 -13.91 11.19 -48.30
CA LYS A 32 -13.06 9.97 -48.20
C LYS A 32 -12.52 9.67 -49.62
N PRO A 33 -11.34 9.01 -49.78
CA PRO A 33 -11.22 7.54 -49.79
C PRO A 33 -10.05 7.03 -48.89
N LYS A 34 -9.86 5.77 -48.46
CA LYS A 34 -10.18 4.37 -48.88
C LYS A 34 -9.19 3.74 -49.90
N VAL A 35 -8.90 2.42 -49.74
CA VAL A 35 -8.09 1.52 -50.64
C VAL A 35 -6.55 1.67 -50.45
N SER A 36 -5.66 0.64 -50.37
CA SER A 36 -5.73 -0.86 -50.37
C SER A 36 -4.45 -1.55 -49.82
N LYS A 37 -4.53 -2.88 -49.52
CA LYS A 37 -3.58 -4.03 -49.72
C LYS A 37 -2.03 -3.81 -49.62
N GLY A 38 -1.20 -4.75 -49.16
CA GLY A 38 -1.40 -6.12 -48.63
C GLY A 38 -0.29 -7.13 -49.05
N GLY A 39 0.00 -8.15 -48.23
CA GLY A 39 0.97 -9.26 -48.49
C GLY A 39 1.84 -9.59 -47.25
N SER A 40 1.93 -10.82 -46.72
CA SER A 40 2.49 -12.10 -47.27
C SER A 40 4.02 -12.06 -47.41
N LYS A 41 4.83 -13.04 -46.94
CA LYS A 41 4.59 -14.50 -46.72
C LYS A 41 5.51 -15.12 -45.62
N ALA A 42 5.45 -16.45 -45.47
CA ALA A 42 6.25 -17.34 -44.58
C ALA A 42 7.79 -17.22 -44.73
N GLY A 43 8.65 -17.80 -43.89
CA GLY A 43 8.46 -18.70 -42.72
C GLY A 43 8.99 -20.13 -42.95
N THR A 44 9.70 -20.72 -41.97
CA THR A 44 10.31 -22.07 -42.05
C THR A 44 10.18 -22.85 -40.74
N LYS A 45 9.67 -24.08 -40.81
CA LYS A 45 9.84 -25.15 -39.81
C LYS A 45 10.90 -26.16 -40.31
N VAL A 46 11.61 -26.80 -39.41
CA VAL A 46 12.26 -28.11 -39.65
C VAL A 46 12.06 -29.00 -38.42
N GLU A 47 11.60 -30.24 -38.64
CA GLU A 47 11.55 -31.34 -37.65
C GLU A 47 12.56 -32.43 -38.07
N ILE A 48 12.48 -33.66 -37.50
CA ILE A 48 13.34 -34.86 -37.74
C ILE A 48 14.61 -34.88 -36.85
N SER A 49 14.94 -35.95 -36.11
CA SER A 49 14.16 -37.15 -35.70
C SER A 49 14.77 -37.87 -34.48
N LYS A 50 14.09 -38.92 -34.01
CA LYS A 50 14.53 -39.88 -32.97
C LYS A 50 15.84 -40.62 -33.32
N VAL A 51 16.61 -41.07 -32.32
CA VAL A 51 17.02 -42.48 -32.05
C VAL A 51 17.93 -42.56 -30.79
N SER A 52 17.82 -43.66 -30.04
CA SER A 52 18.60 -44.03 -28.84
C SER A 52 19.37 -45.34 -29.10
N PRO A 53 20.53 -45.67 -28.47
CA PRO A 53 20.60 -46.16 -27.06
C PRO A 53 21.94 -45.75 -26.34
N THR A 54 22.55 -46.35 -25.29
CA THR A 54 22.39 -47.61 -24.51
C THR A 54 23.10 -47.55 -23.12
N LYS A 55 22.45 -48.02 -22.03
CA LYS A 55 23.05 -48.58 -20.76
C LYS A 55 23.95 -47.64 -19.91
N ARG A 56 24.23 -47.87 -18.61
CA ARG A 56 24.13 -49.08 -17.73
C ARG A 56 23.35 -48.82 -16.40
N LYS A 57 23.06 -49.90 -15.66
CA LYS A 57 22.36 -49.97 -14.35
C LYS A 57 23.32 -49.94 -13.14
N ALA A 58 22.78 -49.59 -11.96
CA ALA A 58 22.70 -50.40 -10.72
C ALA A 58 21.59 -49.75 -9.85
N GLU A 59 20.53 -50.39 -9.32
CA GLU A 59 20.31 -51.67 -8.61
C GLU A 59 20.71 -51.66 -7.13
N GLU A 60 19.69 -51.71 -6.27
CA GLU A 60 19.66 -52.13 -4.86
C GLU A 60 19.90 -53.68 -4.81
N ASP A 61 20.25 -54.35 -3.70
CA ASP A 61 19.64 -54.27 -2.37
C ASP A 61 20.52 -54.87 -1.22
N GLU A 62 19.92 -54.95 -0.02
CA GLU A 62 20.32 -55.55 1.28
C GLU A 62 21.47 -56.59 1.39
N GLU A 63 22.23 -56.55 2.52
CA GLU A 63 22.16 -57.62 3.55
C GLU A 63 22.88 -57.31 4.90
N ALA A 64 22.45 -58.03 5.95
CA ALA A 64 23.12 -58.36 7.23
C ALA A 64 23.39 -57.30 8.34
N MET A 65 23.49 -57.80 9.58
CA MET A 65 23.57 -57.07 10.87
C MET A 65 24.90 -57.32 11.61
N GLU A 66 25.33 -56.32 12.40
CA GLU A 66 26.07 -56.40 13.70
C GLU A 66 27.45 -57.14 13.73
N GLU A 67 28.44 -56.79 14.56
CA GLU A 67 28.46 -56.14 15.89
C GLU A 67 29.53 -55.01 16.05
N GLU A 68 29.78 -54.62 17.33
CA GLU A 68 30.94 -53.93 17.92
C GLU A 68 31.08 -52.38 17.98
N SER A 69 31.41 -51.91 19.21
CA SER A 69 32.27 -50.75 19.53
C SER A 69 31.75 -49.28 19.45
N SER A 70 30.56 -49.04 20.00
CA SER A 70 30.32 -47.97 21.00
C SER A 70 31.29 -46.74 21.11
N GLN A 71 31.17 -45.72 20.26
CA GLN A 71 31.68 -44.36 20.57
C GLN A 71 30.60 -43.26 20.49
N LYS A 72 30.21 -42.72 21.66
CA LYS A 72 29.22 -41.63 21.82
C LYS A 72 29.74 -40.26 21.35
N LYS A 73 29.79 -40.02 20.04
CA LYS A 73 29.94 -38.65 19.50
C LYS A 73 28.60 -37.90 19.59
N THR A 74 28.45 -37.09 20.63
CA THR A 74 27.24 -36.32 20.93
C THR A 74 26.94 -35.27 19.85
N LYS A 75 26.05 -35.62 18.91
CA LYS A 75 25.45 -34.66 17.96
C LYS A 75 24.71 -33.58 18.75
N LYS A 76 25.38 -32.45 19.01
CA LYS A 76 24.77 -31.24 19.58
C LYS A 76 23.57 -30.86 18.70
N LYS A 77 22.35 -31.12 19.19
CA LYS A 77 21.12 -30.60 18.58
C LYS A 77 21.28 -29.09 18.43
N ARG A 78 21.47 -28.59 17.21
CA ARG A 78 21.43 -27.14 16.93
C ARG A 78 20.08 -26.66 17.47
N ARG A 79 20.09 -25.82 18.51
CA ARG A 79 18.87 -25.21 19.03
C ARG A 79 18.29 -24.39 17.88
N THR A 80 17.24 -24.90 17.23
CA THR A 80 16.53 -24.18 16.17
C THR A 80 16.09 -22.86 16.76
N LYS A 81 16.73 -21.76 16.35
CA LYS A 81 16.32 -20.42 16.79
C LYS A 81 14.87 -20.26 16.34
N GLN A 82 13.95 -20.18 17.31
CA GLN A 82 12.55 -19.91 17.03
C GLN A 82 12.49 -18.63 16.21
N LYS A 83 11.82 -18.66 15.06
CA LYS A 83 11.68 -17.47 14.22
C LYS A 83 10.79 -16.50 14.99
N ILE A 84 10.99 -15.20 14.80
CA ILE A 84 10.19 -14.18 15.49
C ILE A 84 8.69 -14.38 15.21
N SER A 85 8.35 -14.85 14.01
CA SER A 85 6.99 -15.29 13.62
C SER A 85 6.40 -16.41 14.50
N ASP A 86 7.22 -17.34 15.00
CA ASP A 86 6.79 -18.51 15.80
C ASP A 86 6.51 -18.15 17.28
N TYR A 87 6.94 -16.96 17.69
CA TYR A 87 6.60 -16.32 18.96
C TYR A 87 5.40 -15.38 18.78
N LEU A 88 5.44 -14.54 17.74
CA LEU A 88 4.45 -13.50 17.48
C LEU A 88 3.07 -14.04 17.04
N SER A 89 3.02 -15.28 16.53
CA SER A 89 1.79 -16.05 16.30
C SER A 89 1.13 -16.60 17.57
N LYS A 90 1.81 -16.59 18.73
CA LYS A 90 1.29 -17.09 20.01
C LYS A 90 0.74 -16.00 20.92
N SER A 91 1.07 -14.74 20.65
CA SER A 91 0.50 -13.58 21.33
C SER A 91 -0.83 -13.17 20.70
N THR A 92 -1.88 -13.04 21.49
CA THR A 92 -3.13 -12.41 21.03
C THR A 92 -2.85 -10.95 20.64
N PRO A 93 -3.26 -10.50 19.44
CA PRO A 93 -2.88 -9.18 18.93
C PRO A 93 -3.74 -8.08 19.56
N LYS A 94 -3.34 -7.55 20.72
CA LYS A 94 -3.95 -6.34 21.29
C LYS A 94 -3.85 -5.17 20.29
N PRO A 95 -4.94 -4.43 20.02
CA PRO A 95 -4.89 -3.15 19.30
C PRO A 95 -3.87 -2.19 19.92
N ALA A 96 -3.22 -1.39 19.08
CA ALA A 96 -2.28 -0.35 19.50
C ALA A 96 -3.02 0.92 19.90
N THR A 97 -2.58 1.53 20.99
CA THR A 97 -3.06 2.83 21.48
C THR A 97 -2.28 3.99 20.85
N GLN A 98 -2.75 5.22 21.07
CA GLN A 98 -2.04 6.45 20.72
C GLN A 98 -0.63 6.45 21.35
N ARG A 99 -0.52 6.05 22.63
CA ARG A 99 0.76 5.92 23.34
C ARG A 99 1.71 4.95 22.65
N ASP A 100 1.22 3.80 22.17
CA ASP A 100 2.05 2.83 21.44
C ASP A 100 2.64 3.43 20.15
N VAL A 101 1.91 4.32 19.46
CA VAL A 101 2.40 5.02 18.26
C VAL A 101 3.43 6.09 18.63
N ILE A 102 3.09 6.96 19.59
CA ILE A 102 3.96 8.04 20.08
C ILE A 102 5.31 7.47 20.54
N THR A 103 5.29 6.50 21.46
CA THR A 103 6.52 5.86 21.97
C THR A 103 7.29 5.09 20.89
N LYS A 104 6.68 4.64 19.79
CA LYS A 104 7.41 4.04 18.67
C LYS A 104 8.07 5.07 17.74
N ILE A 105 7.55 6.29 17.67
CA ILE A 105 8.18 7.45 17.01
C ILE A 105 9.37 7.91 17.85
N GLU A 106 9.17 8.16 19.15
CA GLU A 106 10.22 8.55 20.11
C GLU A 106 11.40 7.55 20.06
N GLN A 107 11.13 6.25 20.20
CA GLN A 107 12.12 5.16 20.09
C GLN A 107 12.76 4.98 18.69
N HIS A 108 12.40 5.78 17.69
CA HIS A 108 13.08 5.80 16.39
C HIS A 108 14.03 6.98 16.24
N PHE A 109 13.79 8.08 16.97
CA PHE A 109 14.52 9.34 16.85
C PHE A 109 15.42 9.66 18.04
N GLN A 110 15.20 9.05 19.22
CA GLN A 110 15.98 9.26 20.44
C GLN A 110 17.51 9.10 20.26
N GLU A 111 17.97 8.26 19.34
CA GLU A 111 19.39 8.03 19.04
C GLU A 111 19.91 8.84 17.83
N LYS A 112 19.07 9.69 17.23
CA LYS A 112 19.32 10.34 15.92
C LYS A 112 19.21 11.86 15.93
N LEU A 113 18.29 12.39 16.72
CA LEU A 113 17.94 13.81 16.76
C LEU A 113 18.35 14.40 18.12
N SER A 114 18.64 15.69 18.13
CA SER A 114 18.91 16.43 19.35
C SER A 114 17.66 16.60 20.21
N PRO A 115 17.79 16.93 21.52
CA PRO A 115 16.64 17.11 22.40
C PRO A 115 15.60 18.13 21.92
N ILE A 116 16.03 19.19 21.21
CA ILE A 116 15.14 20.23 20.68
C ILE A 116 14.38 19.76 19.43
N GLU A 117 15.04 19.01 18.53
CA GLU A 117 14.38 18.37 17.38
C GLU A 117 13.39 17.29 17.83
N LEU A 118 13.65 16.61 18.95
CA LEU A 118 12.70 15.68 19.57
C LEU A 118 11.47 16.39 20.17
N GLU A 119 11.63 17.60 20.70
CA GLU A 119 10.51 18.43 21.18
C GLU A 119 9.59 18.86 20.03
N ASP A 120 10.13 19.15 18.85
CA ASP A 120 9.38 19.41 17.62
C ASP A 120 8.59 18.19 17.11
N LEU A 121 9.02 16.96 17.43
CA LEU A 121 8.33 15.73 17.04
C LEU A 121 7.27 15.24 18.04
N GLN A 122 7.11 15.89 19.20
CA GLN A 122 6.10 15.46 20.19
C GLN A 122 4.67 15.52 19.66
N LEU A 123 3.89 14.46 19.91
CA LEU A 123 2.48 14.32 19.58
C LEU A 123 1.67 13.99 20.84
N ASN A 124 0.78 14.90 21.23
CA ASN A 124 -0.24 14.67 22.27
C ASN A 124 -1.42 13.83 21.74
N GLU A 125 -2.21 13.22 22.63
CA GLU A 125 -3.43 12.46 22.30
C GLU A 125 -4.43 13.27 21.45
N SER A 126 -4.48 14.59 21.63
CA SER A 126 -5.35 15.52 20.89
C SER A 126 -5.15 15.49 19.37
N HIS A 127 -3.99 15.06 18.87
CA HIS A 127 -3.71 14.94 17.44
C HIS A 127 -4.25 13.64 16.83
N PHE A 128 -4.79 12.72 17.64
CA PHE A 128 -5.31 11.44 17.18
C PHE A 128 -6.84 11.45 17.04
N LEU A 129 -7.36 10.53 16.23
CA LEU A 129 -8.77 10.16 16.22
C LEU A 129 -9.06 9.15 17.35
N SER A 130 -10.34 8.79 17.51
CA SER A 130 -10.73 7.62 18.28
C SER A 130 -10.01 6.36 17.77
N PRO A 131 -9.50 5.48 18.67
CA PRO A 131 -8.83 4.24 18.28
C PRO A 131 -9.86 3.17 17.86
N ASN A 132 -9.44 2.22 17.03
CA ASN A 132 -10.30 1.09 16.61
C ASN A 132 -10.36 -0.03 17.67
N ASP A 133 -10.70 0.30 18.93
CA ASP A 133 -10.68 -0.65 20.06
C ASP A 133 -11.62 -1.86 19.83
N ALA A 134 -12.78 -1.61 19.22
CA ALA A 134 -13.76 -2.64 18.86
C ALA A 134 -13.36 -3.49 17.63
N SER A 135 -12.16 -3.26 17.05
CA SER A 135 -11.64 -3.99 15.88
C SER A 135 -12.61 -4.02 14.68
N LEU A 136 -13.29 -2.89 14.44
CA LEU A 136 -14.28 -2.74 13.38
C LEU A 136 -13.66 -2.86 11.98
N PRO A 137 -14.43 -3.29 10.96
CA PRO A 137 -14.05 -3.16 9.55
C PRO A 137 -13.79 -1.70 9.15
N LEU A 138 -12.97 -1.47 8.13
CA LEU A 138 -12.48 -0.13 7.78
C LEU A 138 -13.59 0.91 7.57
N SER A 139 -14.63 0.61 6.79
CA SER A 139 -15.71 1.59 6.57
C SER A 139 -16.37 2.00 7.89
N SER A 140 -16.73 1.05 8.77
CA SER A 140 -17.37 1.35 10.06
C SER A 140 -16.45 2.05 11.07
N TYR A 141 -15.14 1.79 11.01
CA TYR A 141 -14.16 2.59 11.75
C TYR A 141 -14.11 4.04 11.22
N LEU A 142 -14.07 4.24 9.90
CA LEU A 142 -14.03 5.57 9.31
C LEU A 142 -15.36 6.34 9.46
N GLU A 143 -16.50 5.67 9.43
CA GLU A 143 -17.83 6.26 9.69
C GLU A 143 -17.91 6.85 11.11
N SER A 144 -17.36 6.15 12.11
CA SER A 144 -17.34 6.60 13.50
C SER A 144 -16.21 7.60 13.82
N ALA A 145 -15.02 7.44 13.23
CA ALA A 145 -13.88 8.34 13.43
C ALA A 145 -13.91 9.61 12.56
N VAL A 146 -14.64 9.60 11.44
CA VAL A 146 -14.74 10.70 10.46
C VAL A 146 -16.21 10.99 10.10
N PRO A 147 -17.07 11.34 11.08
CA PRO A 147 -18.52 11.46 10.87
C PRO A 147 -18.95 12.62 9.95
N ASN A 148 -18.04 13.54 9.62
CA ASN A 148 -18.30 14.69 8.75
C ASN A 148 -17.95 14.42 7.27
N TRP A 149 -17.53 13.20 6.91
CA TRP A 149 -16.96 12.85 5.60
C TRP A 149 -17.74 13.39 4.40
N ASN A 150 -19.06 13.16 4.32
CA ASN A 150 -19.89 13.57 3.19
C ASN A 150 -19.84 15.09 2.96
N ARG A 151 -20.03 15.88 4.02
CA ARG A 151 -19.90 17.35 3.97
C ARG A 151 -18.49 17.79 3.57
N ASP A 152 -17.47 17.07 4.03
CA ASP A 152 -16.07 17.41 3.80
C ASP A 152 -15.57 17.05 2.38
N ILE A 153 -16.21 16.09 1.68
CA ILE A 153 -16.01 15.83 0.24
C ILE A 153 -16.82 16.79 -0.64
N GLU A 154 -18.06 17.10 -0.28
CA GLU A 154 -18.94 18.03 -1.00
C GLU A 154 -18.39 19.47 -0.99
N ALA A 155 -17.85 19.91 0.16
CA ALA A 155 -17.21 21.22 0.30
C ALA A 155 -16.26 21.50 -0.86
N LYS A 156 -16.55 22.54 -1.67
CA LYS A 156 -15.80 22.85 -2.89
C LYS A 156 -14.37 23.27 -2.54
N ARG A 157 -13.39 22.48 -2.96
CA ARG A 157 -11.95 22.78 -2.90
C ARG A 157 -11.40 22.97 -4.31
N PRO A 158 -10.37 23.80 -4.52
CA PRO A 158 -9.74 23.93 -5.83
C PRO A 158 -9.20 22.59 -6.33
N LYS A 159 -9.16 22.39 -7.65
CA LYS A 159 -8.62 21.16 -8.25
C LYS A 159 -7.09 21.13 -8.12
N ASP A 160 -6.45 22.29 -8.26
CA ASP A 160 -5.00 22.47 -8.38
C ASP A 160 -4.24 22.32 -7.04
N THR A 161 -4.95 22.08 -5.93
CA THR A 161 -4.34 22.00 -4.59
C THR A 161 -3.49 20.74 -4.38
N LYS A 162 -3.41 19.79 -5.34
CA LYS A 162 -2.58 18.55 -5.27
C LYS A 162 -2.69 17.80 -3.92
N THR A 163 -3.83 17.85 -3.26
CA THR A 163 -4.01 17.36 -1.88
C THR A 163 -4.95 16.17 -1.84
N CYS A 164 -4.80 15.34 -0.81
CA CYS A 164 -5.86 14.41 -0.40
C CYS A 164 -6.72 15.05 0.71
N LEU A 165 -7.87 14.47 1.05
CA LEU A 165 -8.60 14.77 2.30
C LEU A 165 -8.27 13.73 3.38
N LEU A 166 -8.32 12.45 3.02
CA LEU A 166 -8.00 11.32 3.90
C LEU A 166 -6.97 10.39 3.22
N LEU A 167 -5.84 10.20 3.89
CA LEU A 167 -4.72 9.37 3.43
C LEU A 167 -4.56 8.14 4.33
N VAL A 168 -4.76 6.95 3.78
CA VAL A 168 -4.47 5.68 4.46
C VAL A 168 -3.05 5.21 4.13
N VAL A 169 -2.25 4.92 5.15
CA VAL A 169 -0.85 4.49 5.04
C VAL A 169 -0.74 3.04 5.48
N THR A 170 -0.18 2.18 4.62
CA THR A 170 -0.10 0.73 4.84
C THR A 170 1.24 0.12 4.39
N ALA A 171 1.55 -1.07 4.92
CA ALA A 171 2.79 -1.78 4.69
C ALA A 171 2.98 -2.31 3.25
N SER A 172 1.91 -2.53 2.46
CA SER A 172 2.06 -3.17 1.14
C SER A 172 1.01 -2.75 0.10
N ALA A 173 1.39 -2.85 -1.18
CA ALA A 173 0.50 -2.59 -2.31
C ALA A 173 -0.72 -3.54 -2.38
N ARG A 174 -0.59 -4.79 -1.91
CA ARG A 174 -1.74 -5.72 -1.84
C ARG A 174 -2.74 -5.24 -0.80
N ARG A 175 -2.27 -5.00 0.42
CA ARG A 175 -3.09 -4.47 1.51
C ARG A 175 -3.70 -3.10 1.17
N ALA A 176 -3.01 -2.27 0.39
CA ALA A 176 -3.55 -1.02 -0.12
C ALA A 176 -4.77 -1.20 -1.06
N VAL A 177 -4.78 -2.26 -1.90
CA VAL A 177 -5.94 -2.62 -2.71
C VAL A 177 -7.06 -3.19 -1.84
N ASP A 178 -6.72 -4.05 -0.87
CA ASP A 178 -7.68 -4.63 0.08
C ASP A 178 -8.41 -3.51 0.87
N LEU A 179 -7.67 -2.59 1.50
CA LEU A 179 -8.19 -1.39 2.19
C LEU A 179 -9.05 -0.51 1.27
N ASN A 180 -8.64 -0.29 0.01
CA ASN A 180 -9.42 0.55 -0.91
C ASN A 180 -10.76 -0.11 -1.33
N ARG A 181 -10.91 -1.43 -1.16
CA ARG A 181 -12.19 -2.17 -1.29
C ARG A 181 -12.98 -2.14 0.02
N GLU A 182 -12.34 -2.34 1.17
CA GLU A 182 -12.97 -2.26 2.50
C GLU A 182 -13.56 -0.87 2.79
N ALA A 183 -13.01 0.19 2.19
CA ALA A 183 -13.49 1.57 2.31
C ALA A 183 -14.62 1.97 1.33
N VAL A 184 -15.14 1.06 0.49
CA VAL A 184 -16.11 1.44 -0.57
C VAL A 184 -17.43 1.98 -0.01
N ALA A 185 -17.93 1.46 1.11
CA ALA A 185 -19.15 1.96 1.73
C ALA A 185 -18.95 3.39 2.27
N PHE A 186 -17.93 3.60 3.11
CA PHE A 186 -17.59 4.91 3.67
C PHE A 186 -17.32 5.98 2.59
N LYS A 187 -16.55 5.64 1.54
CA LYS A 187 -16.18 6.60 0.49
C LYS A 187 -17.39 7.17 -0.26
N GLY A 188 -18.41 6.35 -0.51
CA GLY A 188 -19.51 6.67 -1.42
C GLY A 188 -19.08 6.78 -2.89
N LYS A 189 -20.07 6.91 -3.78
CA LYS A 189 -19.88 6.88 -5.26
C LYS A 189 -19.18 8.12 -5.84
N GLN A 190 -19.15 9.24 -5.11
CA GLN A 190 -18.61 10.52 -5.60
C GLN A 190 -17.14 10.77 -5.20
N CYS A 191 -16.54 9.86 -4.44
CA CYS A 191 -15.17 10.00 -3.93
C CYS A 191 -14.14 9.46 -4.93
N VAL A 192 -13.33 10.36 -5.51
CA VAL A 192 -12.16 9.98 -6.29
C VAL A 192 -11.10 9.38 -5.36
N SER A 193 -10.73 8.13 -5.61
CA SER A 193 -9.73 7.39 -4.82
C SER A 193 -8.42 7.12 -5.57
N ALA A 194 -7.28 7.50 -4.97
CA ALA A 194 -5.94 7.30 -5.54
C ALA A 194 -5.19 6.10 -4.93
N LYS A 195 -4.43 5.38 -5.77
CA LYS A 195 -3.55 4.27 -5.38
C LYS A 195 -2.09 4.74 -5.43
N LEU A 196 -1.47 5.01 -4.27
CA LEU A 196 -0.17 5.67 -4.15
C LEU A 196 0.93 4.69 -3.70
N PHE A 197 1.17 3.66 -4.51
CA PHE A 197 2.20 2.63 -4.29
C PHE A 197 2.93 2.27 -5.60
N SER A 198 4.04 1.54 -5.50
CA SER A 198 4.93 1.28 -6.67
C SER A 198 4.56 0.08 -7.55
N LYS A 199 3.74 -0.86 -7.07
CA LYS A 199 3.40 -2.08 -7.81
C LYS A 199 2.45 -1.75 -8.98
N HIS A 200 2.86 -2.05 -10.21
CA HIS A 200 2.14 -1.79 -11.48
C HIS A 200 1.74 -0.33 -11.76
N MET A 201 2.39 0.67 -11.15
CA MET A 201 2.09 2.07 -11.41
C MET A 201 3.34 2.97 -11.28
N LYS A 202 3.69 3.69 -12.34
CA LYS A 202 4.85 4.60 -12.34
C LYS A 202 4.49 5.85 -11.53
N ILE A 203 5.51 6.54 -11.02
CA ILE A 203 5.27 7.78 -10.28
C ILE A 203 4.69 8.89 -11.17
N GLN A 204 5.10 8.97 -12.44
CA GLN A 204 4.57 9.93 -13.42
C GLN A 204 3.08 9.75 -13.71
N ASP A 205 2.60 8.50 -13.71
CA ASP A 205 1.18 8.19 -13.88
C ASP A 205 0.38 8.72 -12.67
N GLN A 206 0.92 8.59 -11.45
CA GLN A 206 0.33 9.12 -10.21
C GLN A 206 0.39 10.65 -10.15
N ILE A 207 1.50 11.27 -10.56
CA ILE A 207 1.62 12.74 -10.69
C ILE A 207 0.53 13.26 -11.63
N THR A 208 0.39 12.62 -12.79
CA THR A 208 -0.64 12.97 -13.80
C THR A 208 -2.05 12.80 -13.24
N PHE A 209 -2.32 11.72 -12.50
CA PHE A 209 -3.60 11.48 -11.86
C PHE A 209 -3.93 12.54 -10.79
N LEU A 210 -3.00 12.80 -9.87
CA LEU A 210 -3.16 13.77 -8.77
C LEU A 210 -3.28 15.22 -9.26
N THR A 211 -2.67 15.55 -10.40
CA THR A 211 -2.79 16.88 -11.04
C THR A 211 -4.13 17.05 -11.75
N LYS A 212 -4.65 16.01 -12.40
CA LYS A 212 -5.93 16.07 -13.14
C LYS A 212 -7.16 15.93 -12.24
N ASN A 213 -7.06 15.20 -11.12
CA ASN A 213 -8.21 14.80 -10.32
C ASN A 213 -8.13 15.33 -8.88
N ARG A 214 -9.20 16.02 -8.45
CA ARG A 214 -9.41 16.38 -7.05
C ARG A 214 -9.61 15.09 -6.22
N THR A 215 -8.54 14.59 -5.64
CA THR A 215 -8.53 13.34 -4.87
C THR A 215 -9.04 13.58 -3.44
N GLN A 216 -10.06 12.86 -3.00
CA GLN A 216 -10.54 12.92 -1.61
C GLN A 216 -9.95 11.80 -0.75
N PHE A 217 -9.76 10.61 -1.31
CA PHE A 217 -9.25 9.44 -0.60
C PHE A 217 -8.00 8.88 -1.28
N ALA A 218 -6.99 8.48 -0.50
CA ALA A 218 -5.80 7.84 -1.06
C ALA A 218 -5.33 6.70 -0.16
N VAL A 219 -4.81 5.62 -0.76
CA VAL A 219 -4.12 4.54 -0.05
C VAL A 219 -2.72 4.37 -0.62
N GLY A 220 -1.69 4.43 0.23
CA GLY A 220 -0.30 4.39 -0.22
C GLY A 220 0.66 3.69 0.74
N THR A 221 1.85 3.40 0.23
CA THR A 221 2.99 2.91 1.04
C THR A 221 3.92 4.08 1.38
N PRO A 222 4.54 4.11 2.58
CA PRO A 222 5.32 5.26 3.05
C PRO A 222 6.35 5.79 2.04
N ASN A 223 7.10 4.87 1.42
CA ASN A 223 8.11 5.16 0.40
C ASN A 223 7.57 5.99 -0.78
N ARG A 224 6.44 5.57 -1.38
CA ARG A 224 5.86 6.24 -2.55
C ARG A 224 5.18 7.56 -2.16
N LEU A 225 4.58 7.63 -0.97
CA LEU A 225 4.02 8.86 -0.42
C LEU A 225 5.12 9.92 -0.21
N ALA A 226 6.23 9.55 0.44
CA ALA A 226 7.37 10.44 0.64
C ALA A 226 7.98 10.93 -0.68
N ALA A 227 8.04 10.07 -1.71
CA ALA A 227 8.51 10.45 -3.05
C ALA A 227 7.56 11.43 -3.77
N LEU A 228 6.25 11.25 -3.68
CA LEU A 228 5.25 12.18 -4.25
C LEU A 228 5.26 13.53 -3.52
N LEU A 229 5.41 13.53 -2.20
CA LEU A 229 5.58 14.74 -1.38
C LEU A 229 6.88 15.48 -1.70
N GLN A 230 7.97 14.75 -1.94
CA GLN A 230 9.27 15.34 -2.32
C GLN A 230 9.27 15.96 -3.73
N GLN A 231 8.38 15.53 -4.62
CA GLN A 231 8.27 16.05 -6.00
C GLN A 231 7.16 17.10 -6.15
N ASP A 232 6.59 17.62 -5.05
CA ASP A 232 5.39 18.49 -5.05
C ASP A 232 4.26 17.96 -5.94
N ALA A 233 4.05 16.64 -5.92
CA ALA A 233 2.97 15.96 -6.63
C ALA A 233 1.78 15.65 -5.72
N LEU A 234 2.05 15.61 -4.41
CA LEU A 234 1.10 15.53 -3.33
C LEU A 234 1.53 16.57 -2.28
N ASN A 235 0.59 17.28 -1.66
CA ASN A 235 0.83 17.96 -0.38
C ASN A 235 -0.22 17.54 0.67
N LEU A 236 0.05 17.90 1.92
CA LEU A 236 -0.81 17.57 3.06
C LEU A 236 -1.57 18.78 3.63
N THR A 237 -1.46 19.95 3.01
CA THR A 237 -2.06 21.21 3.51
C THR A 237 -3.58 21.17 3.50
N GLY A 238 -4.20 20.37 2.62
CA GLY A 238 -5.63 20.07 2.64
C GLY A 238 -6.01 18.76 3.34
N THR A 239 -5.04 17.94 3.75
CA THR A 239 -5.27 16.64 4.40
C THR A 239 -5.74 16.86 5.83
N ARG A 240 -6.92 16.32 6.16
CA ARG A 240 -7.46 16.37 7.52
C ARG A 240 -7.29 15.08 8.30
N TYR A 241 -7.02 13.97 7.60
CA TYR A 241 -7.03 12.65 8.19
C TYR A 241 -5.88 11.80 7.63
N VAL A 242 -5.03 11.26 8.49
CA VAL A 242 -4.01 10.26 8.14
C VAL A 242 -4.29 8.99 8.95
N ILE A 243 -4.64 7.90 8.28
CA ILE A 243 -5.04 6.65 8.92
C ILE A 243 -3.89 5.64 8.78
N LEU A 244 -3.39 5.14 9.91
CA LEU A 244 -2.35 4.11 9.95
C LEU A 244 -2.97 2.71 10.01
N ASP A 245 -2.76 1.90 8.97
CA ASP A 245 -3.02 0.45 8.98
C ASP A 245 -1.92 -0.23 9.83
N TRP A 246 -2.08 -0.11 11.15
CA TRP A 246 -1.03 -0.36 12.16
C TRP A 246 -1.27 -1.66 12.92
N ASN A 247 -2.52 -2.05 13.13
CA ASN A 247 -2.87 -3.32 13.75
C ASN A 247 -2.77 -4.48 12.78
N TRP A 248 -2.84 -4.21 11.47
CA TRP A 248 -2.62 -5.23 10.44
C TRP A 248 -1.23 -5.88 10.56
N ARG A 249 -1.19 -7.18 10.28
CA ARG A 249 0.00 -8.02 10.39
C ARG A 249 0.23 -8.79 9.10
N ASP A 250 1.49 -8.84 8.67
CA ASP A 250 1.89 -9.61 7.50
C ASP A 250 1.86 -11.14 7.74
N VAL A 251 2.20 -11.92 6.71
CA VAL A 251 2.31 -13.39 6.79
C VAL A 251 3.43 -13.90 7.72
N LYS A 252 4.18 -13.01 8.38
CA LYS A 252 5.19 -13.28 9.41
C LYS A 252 4.78 -12.64 10.76
N TYR A 253 3.50 -12.29 10.88
CA TYR A 253 2.83 -11.65 12.01
C TYR A 253 3.33 -10.22 12.36
N LYS A 254 4.12 -9.57 11.50
CA LYS A 254 4.71 -8.26 11.74
C LYS A 254 3.78 -7.10 11.37
N ARG A 255 3.74 -6.07 12.21
CA ARG A 255 3.15 -4.76 11.89
C ARG A 255 4.09 -3.96 10.97
N MET A 256 3.57 -2.89 10.35
CA MET A 256 4.36 -1.95 9.54
C MET A 256 5.58 -1.39 10.28
N CYS A 257 5.46 -1.12 11.59
CA CYS A 257 6.53 -0.64 12.46
C CYS A 257 7.62 -1.70 12.82
N ASP A 258 7.36 -2.99 12.57
CA ASP A 258 8.25 -4.10 12.95
C ASP A 258 9.18 -4.56 11.81
N ILE A 259 9.05 -3.91 10.64
CA ILE A 259 9.82 -4.17 9.42
C ILE A 259 10.80 -3.00 9.25
N PRO A 260 12.13 -3.17 9.42
CA PRO A 260 13.06 -2.04 9.57
C PRO A 260 13.05 -1.00 8.43
N GLU A 261 12.90 -1.46 7.19
CA GLU A 261 12.77 -0.61 6.00
C GLU A 261 11.49 0.24 6.09
N LEU A 262 10.33 -0.39 6.24
CA LEU A 262 9.04 0.31 6.37
C LEU A 262 8.95 1.19 7.63
N LYS A 263 9.55 0.78 8.76
CA LYS A 263 9.67 1.60 9.98
C LYS A 263 10.41 2.91 9.67
N THR A 264 11.50 2.83 8.90
CA THR A 264 12.32 3.97 8.55
C THR A 264 11.62 4.90 7.56
N ASP A 265 10.98 4.37 6.52
CA ASP A 265 10.23 5.18 5.56
C ASP A 265 8.95 5.79 6.17
N LEU A 266 8.27 5.06 7.06
CA LEU A 266 7.11 5.55 7.81
C LEU A 266 7.47 6.71 8.72
N PHE A 267 8.54 6.58 9.51
CA PHE A 267 8.87 7.63 10.46
C PHE A 267 9.53 8.85 9.82
N LYS A 268 10.28 8.69 8.72
CA LYS A 268 10.70 9.82 7.86
C LYS A 268 9.52 10.57 7.22
N LEU A 269 8.49 9.83 6.78
CA LEU A 269 7.25 10.43 6.29
C LEU A 269 6.55 11.24 7.39
N PHE A 270 6.57 10.73 8.63
CA PHE A 270 5.95 11.39 9.78
C PHE A 270 6.71 12.65 10.21
N GLU A 271 8.00 12.51 10.48
CA GLU A 271 8.96 13.58 10.79
C GLU A 271 8.85 14.74 9.81
N LYS A 272 9.02 14.48 8.51
CA LYS A 272 9.12 15.55 7.51
C LYS A 272 7.78 16.15 7.09
N TYR A 273 6.67 15.41 7.18
CA TYR A 273 5.41 15.84 6.56
C TYR A 273 4.15 15.72 7.43
N VAL A 274 3.99 14.65 8.24
CA VAL A 274 2.73 14.44 8.99
C VAL A 274 2.71 15.23 10.31
N ILE A 275 3.77 15.14 11.11
CA ILE A 275 3.86 15.77 12.43
C ILE A 275 3.82 17.31 12.35
N PRO A 276 4.53 17.98 11.41
CA PRO A 276 4.40 19.42 11.23
C PRO A 276 2.97 19.86 10.90
N GLN A 277 2.25 19.12 10.03
CA GLN A 277 0.87 19.48 9.65
C GLN A 277 -0.14 19.18 10.77
N ALA A 278 0.11 18.18 11.61
CA ALA A 278 -0.65 17.96 12.83
C ALA A 278 -0.47 19.12 13.83
N ARG A 279 0.78 19.52 14.12
CA ARG A 279 1.10 20.57 15.11
C ARG A 279 0.74 21.99 14.65
N THR A 280 1.19 22.42 13.46
CA THR A 280 1.09 23.82 13.01
C THR A 280 -0.35 24.28 12.74
N ALA A 281 -1.29 23.34 12.52
CA ALA A 281 -2.66 23.68 12.14
C ALA A 281 -3.75 23.03 13.00
N ASP A 282 -3.45 21.95 13.73
CA ASP A 282 -4.41 21.02 14.38
C ASP A 282 -5.54 20.48 13.48
N LYS A 283 -5.47 20.75 12.17
CA LYS A 283 -6.45 20.34 11.15
C LYS A 283 -6.29 18.89 10.70
N LEU A 284 -5.08 18.33 10.85
CA LEU A 284 -4.74 16.96 10.51
C LEU A 284 -4.77 16.09 11.77
N LYS A 285 -5.64 15.09 11.78
CA LYS A 285 -5.75 14.09 12.86
C LYS A 285 -5.31 12.70 12.39
N ILE A 286 -4.72 11.93 13.30
CA ILE A 286 -4.09 10.64 13.02
C ILE A 286 -4.99 9.50 13.53
N GLY A 287 -5.50 8.67 12.63
CA GLY A 287 -6.25 7.46 12.97
C GLY A 287 -5.35 6.23 13.12
N ILE A 288 -5.77 5.29 13.97
CA ILE A 288 -5.06 4.02 14.20
C ILE A 288 -6.04 2.88 13.92
N PHE A 289 -5.75 2.13 12.86
CA PHE A 289 -6.56 1.04 12.34
C PHE A 289 -5.88 -0.32 12.58
#